data_AF-A0A843DYQ0-F1
#
_entry.id   AF-A0A843DYQ0-F1
#
_cell.length_a   1.000
_cell.length_b   1.000
_cell.length_c   1.000
_cell.angle_alpha   90.00
_cell.angle_beta   90.00
_cell.angle_gamma   90.00
#
_symmetry.space_group_name_H-M   'P 1'
#
loop_
_entity.id
_entity.type
_entity.pdbx_description
1 polymer ?
#
loop_
_entity_poly.entity_id
_entity_poly.type
_entity_poly.pdbx_seq_one_letter_code
_entity_poly.pdbx_strand_id
1 'polypeptide(L)'
;KDEYDLCEGVKLVHTPGHCPEEISVFVDADRHYVIAGDTIPLEDNFFKNIPPRLNTDPELALQSIKKIRDYADVIIPGHGFPFMTEQ
;
A
#
# COMPACT_ATOMS: atom_id res chain seq x y z
N LYS A 1 13.84 10.32 4.57
CA LYS A 1 12.93 10.84 3.54
C LYS A 1 12.05 9.67 3.20
N ASP A 2 10.77 9.75 3.50
CA ASP A 2 9.88 8.57 3.45
C ASP A 2 9.28 8.38 2.04
N GLU A 3 9.68 9.24 1.11
CA GLU A 3 9.24 9.28 -0.27
C GLU A 3 10.42 9.60 -1.20
N TYR A 4 10.43 8.96 -2.36
CA TYR A 4 11.41 9.18 -3.42
C TYR A 4 10.73 9.18 -4.79
N ASP A 5 10.84 10.30 -5.52
CA ASP A 5 10.33 10.42 -6.89
C ASP A 5 11.24 9.63 -7.84
N LEU A 6 10.71 8.53 -8.40
CA LEU A 6 11.46 7.64 -9.29
C LEU A 6 11.49 8.19 -10.71
N CYS A 7 10.33 8.63 -11.21
CA CYS A 7 10.15 9.37 -12.45
C CYS A 7 8.83 10.16 -12.38
N GLU A 8 8.49 10.89 -13.44
CA GLU A 8 7.23 11.63 -13.52
C GLU A 8 6.04 10.70 -13.27
N GLY A 9 5.18 11.06 -12.31
CA GLY A 9 4.00 10.29 -11.92
C GLY A 9 4.29 9.02 -11.11
N VAL A 10 5.54 8.67 -10.78
CA VAL A 10 5.86 7.44 -10.04
C VAL A 10 6.74 7.74 -8.83
N LYS A 11 6.29 7.33 -7.65
CA LYS A 11 6.95 7.56 -6.37
C LYS A 11 7.10 6.26 -5.56
N LEU A 12 8.26 6.06 -4.97
CA LEU A 12 8.48 5.04 -3.94
C LEU A 12 8.11 5.63 -2.58
N VAL A 13 7.23 4.95 -1.83
CA VAL A 13 6.74 5.40 -0.53
C VAL A 13 7.05 4.34 0.52
N HIS A 14 7.71 4.73 1.60
CA HIS A 14 8.00 3.85 2.73
C HIS A 14 6.71 3.50 3.48
N THR A 15 6.40 2.20 3.52
CA THR A 15 5.17 1.63 4.08
C THR A 15 5.49 0.50 5.08
N PRO A 16 6.22 0.80 6.16
CA PRO A 16 6.66 -0.20 7.12
C PRO A 16 5.49 -0.85 7.86
N GLY A 17 5.76 -2.02 8.44
CA GLY A 17 4.82 -2.71 9.33
C GLY A 17 4.83 -4.21 9.08
N HIS A 18 4.63 -4.64 7.83
CA HIS A 18 4.88 -6.03 7.42
C HIS A 18 6.34 -6.43 7.73
N CYS A 19 7.27 -5.61 7.24
CA CYS A 19 8.65 -5.57 7.67
C CYS A 19 9.13 -4.10 7.79
N PRO A 20 10.27 -3.81 8.44
CA PRO A 20 10.74 -2.44 8.63
C PRO A 20 11.12 -1.71 7.33
N GLU A 21 11.55 -2.46 6.31
CA GLU A 21 12.06 -1.93 5.03
C GLU A 21 10.99 -1.91 3.92
N GLU A 22 9.73 -2.23 4.25
CA GLU A 22 8.65 -2.36 3.27
C GLU A 22 8.37 -1.04 2.54
N ILE A 23 8.25 -1.11 1.20
CA ILE A 23 8.01 0.03 0.31
C ILE A 23 6.86 -0.31 -0.63
N SER A 24 6.01 0.68 -0.88
CA SER A 24 4.97 0.64 -1.92
C SER A 24 5.30 1.60 -3.06
N VAL A 25 4.73 1.35 -4.25
CA VAL A 25 4.87 2.24 -5.41
C VAL A 25 3.56 2.95 -5.66
N PHE A 26 3.59 4.28 -5.62
CA PHE A 26 2.45 5.16 -5.86
C PHE A 26 2.56 5.70 -7.28
N VAL A 27 1.50 5.56 -8.06
CA VAL A 27 1.47 5.92 -9.48
C VAL A 27 0.29 6.84 -9.77
N ASP A 28 0.58 8.00 -10.33
CA ASP A 28 -0.38 8.97 -10.87
C ASP A 28 -0.48 8.77 -12.40
N ALA A 29 -1.65 8.33 -12.85
CA ALA A 29 -1.94 8.02 -14.25
C ALA A 29 -3.37 8.50 -14.63
N ASP A 30 -4.18 7.67 -15.28
CA ASP A 30 -5.61 7.93 -15.46
C ASP A 30 -6.39 7.83 -14.13
N ARG A 31 -5.79 7.18 -13.13
CA ARG A 31 -6.23 7.05 -11.73
C ARG A 31 -4.99 7.00 -10.83
N HIS A 32 -5.19 7.05 -9.51
CA HIS A 32 -4.15 6.76 -8.54
C HIS A 32 -4.05 5.26 -8.28
N TYR A 33 -2.92 4.66 -8.67
CA TYR A 33 -2.63 3.25 -8.41
C TYR A 33 -1.61 3.11 -7.29
N VAL A 34 -1.76 2.05 -6.49
CA VAL A 34 -0.72 1.63 -5.54
C VAL A 34 -0.37 0.17 -5.76
N ILE A 35 0.91 -0.08 -6.08
CA ILE A 35 1.50 -1.41 -5.98
C ILE A 35 1.95 -1.58 -4.53
N ALA A 36 1.13 -2.28 -3.75
CA ALA A 36 1.21 -2.27 -2.28
C ALA A 36 2.19 -3.29 -1.69
N GLY A 37 2.58 -4.31 -2.48
CA GLY A 37 3.37 -5.43 -1.95
C GLY A 37 2.68 -6.07 -0.74
N ASP A 38 3.47 -6.40 0.28
CA ASP A 38 2.96 -7.05 1.49
C ASP A 38 2.47 -6.04 2.54
N THR A 39 2.48 -4.73 2.22
CA THR A 39 1.72 -3.73 2.98
C THR A 39 0.22 -4.05 2.93
N ILE A 40 -0.28 -4.48 1.76
CA ILE A 40 -1.62 -5.01 1.55
C ILE A 40 -1.50 -6.36 0.84
N PRO A 41 -1.31 -7.46 1.60
CA PRO A 41 -1.15 -8.79 1.02
C PRO A 41 -2.41 -9.26 0.31
N LEU A 42 -3.60 -9.02 0.89
CA LEU A 42 -4.89 -9.42 0.35
C LEU A 42 -5.87 -8.24 0.41
N GLU A 43 -6.87 -8.25 -0.47
CA GLU A 43 -7.97 -7.27 -0.50
C GLU A 43 -8.66 -7.10 0.87
N ASP A 44 -8.83 -8.21 1.60
CA ASP A 44 -9.41 -8.21 2.95
C ASP A 44 -8.61 -7.37 3.96
N ASN A 45 -7.28 -7.29 3.82
CA ASN A 45 -6.45 -6.46 4.70
C ASN A 45 -6.82 -4.97 4.58
N PHE A 46 -7.12 -4.55 3.35
CA PHE A 46 -7.58 -3.20 3.09
C PHE A 46 -9.00 -2.99 3.61
N PHE A 47 -10.00 -3.74 3.13
CA PHE A 47 -11.40 -3.43 3.46
C PHE A 47 -11.77 -3.65 4.92
N LYS A 48 -11.19 -4.66 5.58
CA LYS A 48 -11.41 -4.90 7.01
C LYS A 48 -10.51 -4.06 7.90
N ASN A 49 -9.60 -3.28 7.30
CA ASN A 49 -8.60 -2.47 7.99
C ASN A 49 -7.84 -3.29 9.04
N ILE A 50 -7.29 -4.43 8.61
CA ILE A 50 -6.54 -5.36 9.46
C ILE A 50 -5.09 -5.45 8.96
N PRO A 51 -4.10 -5.43 9.88
CA PRO A 51 -2.71 -5.54 9.46
C PRO A 51 -2.44 -6.92 8.82
N PRO A 52 -1.38 -7.04 8.01
CA PRO A 52 -0.88 -8.32 7.53
C PRO A 52 -0.71 -9.30 8.70
N ARG A 53 -1.10 -10.57 8.52
CA ARG A 53 -0.99 -11.57 9.62
C ARG A 53 0.45 -11.73 10.10
N LEU A 54 1.40 -11.71 9.15
CA LEU A 54 2.83 -11.64 9.44
C LEU A 54 3.23 -10.17 9.36
N ASN A 55 3.59 -9.59 10.51
CA ASN A 55 4.05 -8.22 10.61
C ASN A 55 5.08 -8.10 11.74
N THR A 56 5.97 -7.12 11.62
CA THR A 56 6.90 -6.73 12.69
C THR A 56 6.30 -5.69 13.63
N ASP A 57 5.38 -4.86 13.13
CA ASP A 57 4.66 -3.86 13.93
C ASP A 57 3.25 -3.64 13.34
N PRO A 58 2.17 -4.03 14.05
CA PRO A 58 0.81 -3.95 13.54
C PRO A 58 0.29 -2.50 13.50
N GLU A 59 0.77 -1.61 14.37
CA GLU A 59 0.36 -0.21 14.39
C GLU A 59 0.96 0.53 13.20
N LEU A 60 2.26 0.32 12.94
CA LEU A 60 2.90 0.86 11.73
C LEU A 60 2.25 0.30 10.45
N ALA A 61 1.89 -0.99 10.44
CA ALA A 61 1.19 -1.58 9.30
C ALA A 61 -0.15 -0.88 9.02
N LEU A 62 -0.94 -0.60 10.06
CA LEU A 62 -2.21 0.13 9.92
C LEU A 62 -2.01 1.57 9.47
N GLN A 63 -0.95 2.25 9.93
CA GLN A 63 -0.59 3.59 9.44
C GLN A 63 -0.19 3.57 7.96
N SER A 64 0.54 2.54 7.53
CA SER A 64 0.89 2.33 6.12
C SER A 64 -0.33 2.02 5.25
N ILE A 65 -1.24 1.17 5.73
CA ILE A 65 -2.54 0.93 5.06
C ILE A 65 -3.34 2.24 4.95
N LYS A 66 -3.33 3.09 5.98
CA LYS A 66 -3.98 4.40 5.93
C LYS A 66 -3.37 5.31 4.86
N LYS A 67 -2.04 5.37 4.73
CA LYS A 67 -1.39 6.14 3.65
C LYS A 67 -1.87 5.69 2.27
N ILE A 68 -1.97 4.37 2.06
CA ILE A 68 -2.47 3.80 0.80
C ILE A 68 -3.94 4.15 0.58
N ARG A 69 -4.77 4.05 1.62
CA ARG A 69 -6.20 4.41 1.55
C ARG A 69 -6.43 5.86 1.18
N ASP A 70 -5.61 6.77 1.70
CA ASP A 70 -5.73 8.20 1.45
C ASP A 70 -5.31 8.61 0.03
N TYR A 71 -4.71 7.69 -0.76
CA TYR A 71 -4.18 7.96 -2.10
C TYR A 71 -4.82 7.12 -3.21
N ALA A 72 -4.99 5.80 -2.99
CA ALA A 72 -5.30 4.86 -4.07
C ALA A 72 -6.78 4.88 -4.49
N ASP A 73 -7.01 4.91 -5.80
CA ASP A 73 -8.25 4.48 -6.43
C ASP A 73 -8.23 2.97 -6.73
N VAL A 74 -7.03 2.45 -7.06
CA VAL A 74 -6.81 1.04 -7.42
C VAL A 74 -5.60 0.51 -6.66
N ILE A 75 -5.74 -0.67 -6.06
CA ILE A 75 -4.66 -1.34 -5.32
C ILE A 75 -4.28 -2.63 -6.04
N ILE A 76 -2.98 -2.81 -6.26
CA ILE A 76 -2.37 -4.07 -6.69
C ILE A 76 -1.76 -4.72 -5.43
N PRO A 77 -2.45 -5.71 -4.82
CA PRO A 77 -1.97 -6.34 -3.59
C PRO A 77 -0.77 -7.26 -3.87
N GLY A 78 -0.03 -7.61 -2.81
CA GLY A 78 1.06 -8.59 -2.90
C GLY A 78 0.59 -9.99 -3.30
N HIS A 79 -0.65 -10.35 -2.92
CA HIS A 79 -1.27 -11.63 -3.24
C HIS A 79 -2.73 -11.43 -3.71
N GLY A 80 -3.08 -11.98 -4.86
CA GLY A 80 -4.41 -11.87 -5.43
C GLY A 80 -4.49 -10.91 -6.61
N PHE A 81 -5.70 -10.43 -6.91
CA PHE A 81 -5.98 -9.58 -8.06
C PHE A 81 -6.09 -8.11 -7.67
N PRO A 82 -5.80 -7.17 -8.59
CA PRO A 82 -6.07 -5.76 -8.38
C PRO A 82 -7.55 -5.50 -8.06
N PHE A 83 -7.82 -4.53 -7.19
CA PHE A 83 -9.18 -4.16 -6.78
C PHE A 83 -9.33 -2.63 -6.66
N MET A 84 -10.57 -2.16 -6.79
CA MET A 84 -10.94 -0.75 -6.61
C MET A 84 -11.12 -0.44 -5.12
N THR A 85 -10.75 0.76 -4.67
CA THR A 85 -10.90 1.14 -3.25
C THR A 85 -12.33 1.51 -2.86
N GLU A 86 -13.14 1.92 -3.84
CA GLU A 86 -14.59 2.09 -3.73
C GLU A 86 -15.30 0.84 -4.29
N GLN A 87 -16.29 0.34 -3.55
CA GLN A 87 -17.21 -0.73 -4.00
C GLN A 87 -18.57 -0.15 -4.38
#